data_AF-A0A7J4G0Y1-F1
#
_entry.id   AF-A0A7J4G0Y1-F1
#
_cell.length_a   1.000
_cell.length_b   1.000
_cell.length_c   1.000
_cell.angle_alpha   90.00
_cell.angle_beta   90.00
_cell.angle_gamma   90.00
#
_symmetry.space_group_name_H-M   'P 1'
#
loop_
_entity.id
_entity.type
_entity.pdbx_description
1 polymer ?
#
loop_
_entity_poly.entity_id
_entity_poly.type
_entity_poly.pdbx_seq_one_letter_code
_entity_poly.pdbx_strand_id
1 'polypeptide(L)'
;MVTLSTNFRYLKNLIKKDLTLNELEALLFELGFEIELIKGEEILIEITPDRPDLLCAHGLARTINNFLGIEQRNYRARKSNIKIIVDDSVKDIRPYTVCAVVKNLNFNEEKLKEIIDFQERLHNTFARGRKKAAIGIYPLEKIKPPIYYKAEKPEKISFIPLDFSEEMNGIQILKRHPKGIEYGKLLKGKERYPIFIDSKNEILSMPPIINSAKLGKVTKQTKEIFIECSGFDLEILKKTLNLIVITLADMGGEIYEVEVIYKNKKIETPDLNKEEIKLNYNNIQKLLGIKLNKK
;
A
#
# COMPACT_ATOMS: atom_id res chain seq x y z
N MET A 1 -4.26 1.10 20.22
CA MET A 1 -3.08 1.21 19.33
C MET A 1 -3.28 0.31 18.11
N VAL A 2 -2.36 0.31 17.15
CA VAL A 2 -2.42 -0.60 15.99
C VAL A 2 -1.41 -1.71 16.23
N THR A 3 -1.79 -2.95 15.97
CA THR A 3 -0.91 -4.10 16.19
C THR A 3 -0.36 -4.65 14.88
N LEU A 4 0.94 -4.90 14.85
CA LEU A 4 1.61 -5.72 13.86
C LEU A 4 1.60 -7.17 14.36
N SER A 5 0.85 -8.04 13.68
CA SER A 5 0.98 -9.49 13.87
C SER A 5 1.97 -10.05 12.85
N THR A 6 3.01 -10.74 13.30
CA THR A 6 3.98 -11.37 12.40
C THR A 6 4.55 -12.65 13.00
N ASN A 7 5.25 -13.43 12.18
CA ASN A 7 6.00 -14.60 12.62
C ASN A 7 7.43 -14.18 13.00
N PHE A 8 7.88 -14.54 14.20
CA PHE A 8 9.20 -14.17 14.71
C PHE A 8 10.34 -14.67 13.83
N ARG A 9 10.26 -15.92 13.34
CA ARG A 9 11.26 -16.49 12.43
C ARG A 9 11.32 -15.71 11.11
N TYR A 10 10.16 -15.34 10.56
CA TYR A 10 10.09 -14.52 9.37
C TYR A 10 10.73 -13.14 9.57
N LEU A 11 10.36 -12.43 10.64
CA LEU A 11 10.94 -11.13 10.98
C LEU A 11 12.46 -11.23 11.19
N LYS A 12 12.90 -12.27 11.92
CA LYS A 12 14.31 -12.54 12.18
C LYS A 12 15.12 -12.74 10.90
N ASN A 13 14.57 -13.40 9.88
CA ASN A 13 15.24 -13.57 8.58
C ASN A 13 15.39 -12.24 7.80
N LEU A 14 14.57 -11.23 8.10
CA LEU A 14 14.67 -9.90 7.48
C LEU A 14 15.64 -8.98 8.24
N ILE A 15 15.89 -9.26 9.52
CA ILE A 15 16.87 -8.55 10.34
C ILE A 15 18.27 -9.12 10.04
N LYS A 16 19.22 -8.24 9.74
CA LYS A 16 20.59 -8.63 9.33
C LYS A 16 21.52 -8.93 10.50
N LYS A 17 20.95 -9.20 11.67
CA LYS A 17 21.63 -9.59 12.90
C LYS A 17 20.86 -10.75 13.50
N ASP A 18 21.59 -11.77 13.94
CA ASP A 18 20.97 -12.87 14.68
C ASP A 18 20.56 -12.35 16.06
N LEU A 19 19.24 -12.32 16.31
CA LEU A 19 18.66 -11.88 17.57
C LEU A 19 17.86 -13.02 18.21
N THR A 20 17.99 -13.16 19.52
CA THR A 20 17.05 -13.88 20.36
C THR A 20 15.77 -13.06 20.56
N LEU A 21 14.71 -13.70 21.06
CA LEU A 21 13.44 -13.01 21.30
C LEU A 21 13.58 -11.91 22.37
N ASN A 22 14.35 -12.18 23.44
CA ASN A 22 14.60 -11.20 24.51
C ASN A 22 15.41 -9.99 24.00
N GLU A 23 16.37 -10.21 23.11
CA GLU A 23 17.12 -9.10 22.49
C GLU A 23 16.24 -8.29 21.54
N LEU A 24 15.32 -8.94 20.81
CA LEU A 24 14.34 -8.25 19.99
C LEU A 24 13.40 -7.40 20.86
N GLU A 25 12.89 -7.94 21.96
CA GLU A 25 12.00 -7.23 22.89
C GLU A 25 12.68 -5.99 23.49
N ALA A 26 13.92 -6.14 23.98
CA ALA A 26 14.69 -5.01 24.50
C ALA A 26 14.92 -3.93 23.43
N LEU A 27 15.20 -4.34 22.19
CA LEU A 27 15.39 -3.42 21.07
C LEU A 27 14.10 -2.68 20.68
N LEU A 28 12.97 -3.38 20.67
CA LEU A 28 11.67 -2.78 20.42
C LEU A 28 11.34 -1.75 21.50
N PHE A 29 11.64 -2.05 22.77
CA PHE A 29 11.44 -1.12 23.87
C PHE A 29 12.27 0.17 23.71
N GLU A 30 13.54 0.07 23.31
CA GLU A 30 14.36 1.25 22.97
C GLU A 30 13.80 2.08 21.81
N LEU A 31 13.12 1.42 20.86
CA LEU A 31 12.43 2.05 19.74
C LEU A 31 11.03 2.60 20.12
N GLY A 32 10.56 2.37 21.35
CA GLY A 32 9.25 2.81 21.84
C GLY A 32 8.09 1.89 21.45
N PHE A 33 8.36 0.60 21.21
CA PHE A 33 7.36 -0.41 20.87
C PHE A 33 7.41 -1.58 21.86
N GLU A 34 6.29 -2.26 22.05
CA GLU A 34 6.16 -3.37 22.99
C GLU A 34 5.58 -4.61 22.31
N ILE A 35 5.99 -5.80 22.77
CA ILE A 35 5.38 -7.07 22.34
C ILE A 35 4.20 -7.34 23.27
N GLU A 36 2.97 -7.21 22.78
CA GLU A 36 1.75 -7.46 23.56
C GLU A 36 1.51 -8.94 23.81
N LEU A 37 1.87 -9.80 22.85
CA LEU A 37 1.58 -11.23 22.90
C LEU A 37 2.66 -12.04 22.15
N ILE A 38 3.03 -13.17 22.76
CA ILE A 38 3.85 -14.21 22.14
C ILE A 38 3.05 -15.53 22.21
N LYS A 39 2.76 -16.12 21.05
CA LYS A 39 2.07 -17.41 20.95
C LYS A 39 2.79 -18.31 19.94
N GLY A 40 3.69 -19.15 20.45
CA GLY A 40 4.57 -19.95 19.60
C GLY A 40 5.51 -19.04 18.80
N GLU A 41 5.46 -19.13 17.46
CA GLU A 41 6.22 -18.23 16.59
C GLU A 41 5.46 -16.95 16.23
N GLU A 42 4.17 -16.82 16.57
CA GLU A 42 3.41 -15.60 16.31
C GLU A 42 3.68 -14.56 17.41
N ILE A 43 4.02 -13.34 17.00
CA ILE A 43 4.19 -12.19 17.87
C ILE A 43 3.26 -11.06 17.46
N LEU A 44 2.73 -10.37 18.46
CA LEU A 44 1.90 -9.18 18.31
C LEU A 44 2.67 -7.99 18.88
N ILE A 45 3.00 -7.01 18.03
CA ILE A 45 3.78 -5.84 18.41
C ILE A 45 2.87 -4.61 18.35
N GLU A 46 2.83 -3.85 19.42
CA GLU A 46 2.13 -2.58 19.48
C GLU A 46 2.91 -1.50 18.73
N ILE A 47 2.29 -0.89 17.73
CA ILE A 47 2.88 0.14 16.88
C ILE A 47 2.11 1.45 17.06
N THR A 48 2.87 2.55 17.16
CA THR A 48 2.29 3.88 17.28
C THR A 48 1.58 4.30 15.97
N PRO A 49 0.40 4.95 16.02
CA PRO A 49 -0.38 5.27 14.82
C PRO A 49 0.29 6.19 13.80
N ASP A 50 1.32 6.95 14.22
CA ASP A 50 2.11 7.84 13.39
C ASP A 50 3.18 7.12 12.55
N ARG A 51 3.38 5.82 12.76
CA ARG A 51 4.36 4.97 12.07
C ARG A 51 3.69 3.89 11.21
N PRO A 52 2.88 4.23 10.20
CA PRO A 52 2.24 3.25 9.31
C PRO A 52 3.24 2.43 8.49
N ASP A 53 4.49 2.91 8.36
CA ASP A 53 5.60 2.18 7.75
C ASP A 53 6.03 0.95 8.54
N LEU A 54 5.63 0.83 9.80
CA LEU A 54 5.92 -0.31 10.68
C LEU A 54 4.80 -1.36 10.73
N LEU A 55 3.71 -1.19 9.99
CA LEU A 55 2.59 -2.14 9.99
C LEU A 55 2.86 -3.40 9.13
N CYS A 56 4.13 -3.64 8.79
CA CYS A 56 4.63 -4.82 8.10
C CYS A 56 6.00 -5.24 8.65
N ALA A 57 6.32 -6.52 8.57
CA ALA A 57 7.58 -7.11 9.02
C ALA A 57 8.80 -6.50 8.32
N HIS A 58 8.69 -6.21 7.02
CA HIS A 58 9.78 -5.57 6.26
C HIS A 58 10.06 -4.15 6.74
N GLY A 59 9.01 -3.39 7.07
CA GLY A 59 9.15 -2.03 7.57
C GLY A 59 9.76 -1.98 8.97
N LEU A 60 9.36 -2.92 9.83
CA LEU A 60 9.98 -3.09 11.14
C LEU A 60 11.44 -3.54 11.03
N ALA A 61 11.73 -4.57 10.24
CA ALA A 61 13.10 -5.03 10.00
C ALA A 61 13.99 -3.92 9.42
N ARG A 62 13.48 -3.12 8.48
CA ARG A 62 14.18 -1.95 7.94
C ARG A 62 14.52 -0.93 9.03
N THR A 63 13.59 -0.66 9.93
CA THR A 63 13.81 0.26 11.06
C THR A 63 14.86 -0.29 12.03
N ILE A 64 14.77 -1.56 12.39
CA ILE A 64 15.74 -2.25 13.25
C ILE A 64 17.14 -2.24 12.61
N ASN A 65 17.26 -2.62 11.34
CA ASN A 65 18.54 -2.65 10.62
C ASN A 65 19.19 -1.26 10.54
N ASN A 66 18.40 -0.20 10.39
CA ASN A 66 18.89 1.17 10.38
C ASN A 66 19.31 1.63 11.78
N PHE A 67 18.49 1.35 12.80
CA PHE A 67 18.79 1.69 14.20
C PHE A 67 20.09 1.04 14.68
N LEU A 68 20.33 -0.23 14.30
CA LEU A 68 21.57 -0.95 14.58
C LEU A 68 22.76 -0.50 13.72
N GLY A 69 22.57 0.44 12.79
CA GLY A 69 23.62 0.92 11.88
C GLY A 69 24.07 -0.08 10.82
N ILE A 70 23.30 -1.15 10.56
CA ILE A 70 23.68 -2.24 9.67
C ILE A 70 23.41 -1.89 8.21
N GLU A 71 22.25 -1.29 7.93
CA GLU A 71 21.85 -0.96 6.56
C GLU A 71 21.04 0.33 6.50
N GLN A 72 21.45 1.23 5.61
CA GLN A 72 20.67 2.38 5.19
C GLN A 72 20.36 2.25 3.70
N ARG A 73 19.08 2.11 3.35
CA ARG A 73 18.64 1.99 1.96
C ARG A 73 18.18 3.32 1.41
N ASN A 74 18.51 3.56 0.14
CA ASN A 74 17.94 4.64 -0.66
C ASN A 74 17.01 4.02 -1.70
N TYR A 75 15.78 4.52 -1.78
CA TYR A 75 14.81 4.07 -2.76
C TYR A 75 14.77 5.05 -3.93
N ARG A 76 14.66 4.52 -5.14
CA ARG A 76 14.53 5.31 -6.38
C ARG A 76 13.53 4.61 -7.29
N ALA A 77 12.72 5.41 -7.98
CA ALA A 77 11.86 4.92 -9.04
C ALA A 77 12.55 5.10 -10.40
N ARG A 78 12.36 4.14 -11.31
CA ARG A 78 12.77 4.24 -12.72
C ARG A 78 11.60 4.71 -13.59
N LYS A 79 11.87 5.36 -14.72
CA LYS A 79 10.83 5.74 -15.69
C LYS A 79 10.17 4.50 -16.30
N SER A 80 8.86 4.54 -16.50
CA SER A 80 8.13 3.59 -17.36
C SER A 80 7.31 4.32 -18.42
N ASN A 81 6.88 3.57 -19.43
CA ASN A 81 5.98 4.07 -20.48
C ASN A 81 4.50 3.86 -20.16
N ILE A 82 4.16 3.47 -18.92
CA ILE A 82 2.79 3.16 -18.53
C ILE A 82 2.06 4.45 -18.17
N LYS A 83 0.87 4.62 -18.77
CA LYS A 83 0.02 5.79 -18.64
C LYS A 83 -1.31 5.42 -18.00
N ILE A 84 -1.73 6.24 -17.04
CA ILE A 84 -3.01 6.13 -16.34
C ILE A 84 -3.81 7.37 -16.72
N ILE A 85 -4.93 7.18 -17.40
CA ILE A 85 -5.79 8.26 -17.89
C ILE A 85 -6.96 8.41 -16.92
N VAL A 86 -7.05 9.55 -16.26
CA VAL A 86 -8.10 9.87 -15.29
C VAL A 86 -9.17 10.70 -15.98
N ASP A 87 -10.39 10.16 -16.02
CA ASP A 87 -11.55 10.80 -16.63
C ASP A 87 -12.24 11.75 -15.63
N ASP A 88 -12.76 12.89 -16.11
CA ASP A 88 -13.44 13.89 -15.27
C ASP A 88 -14.67 13.30 -14.52
N SER A 89 -15.24 12.18 -14.98
CA SER A 89 -16.37 11.51 -14.35
C SER A 89 -16.13 11.07 -12.90
N VAL A 90 -14.87 10.90 -12.46
CA VAL A 90 -14.58 10.53 -11.05
C VAL A 90 -14.57 11.72 -10.09
N LYS A 91 -14.59 12.96 -10.60
CA LYS A 91 -14.32 14.19 -9.83
C LYS A 91 -15.19 14.34 -8.57
N ASP A 92 -16.49 14.09 -8.68
CA ASP A 92 -17.45 14.28 -7.57
C ASP A 92 -17.69 13.00 -6.74
N ILE A 93 -16.93 11.93 -7.05
CA ILE A 93 -17.11 10.60 -6.45
C ILE A 93 -15.84 10.20 -5.69
N ARG A 94 -14.69 10.17 -6.37
CA ARG A 94 -13.38 9.79 -5.83
C ARG A 94 -12.30 10.38 -6.75
N PRO A 95 -11.97 11.67 -6.60
CA PRO A 95 -11.33 12.48 -7.65
C PRO A 95 -9.90 12.11 -7.99
N TYR A 96 -9.17 11.45 -7.08
CA TYR A 96 -7.73 11.27 -7.23
C TYR A 96 -7.34 9.81 -7.23
N THR A 97 -6.31 9.51 -8.02
CA THR A 97 -5.51 8.29 -7.91
C THR A 97 -4.03 8.61 -8.11
N VAL A 98 -3.19 7.83 -7.45
CA VAL A 98 -1.76 7.71 -7.74
C VAL A 98 -1.46 6.25 -8.01
N CYS A 99 -0.48 5.99 -8.87
CA CYS A 99 -0.18 4.62 -9.26
C CYS A 99 1.33 4.39 -9.33
N ALA A 100 1.73 3.13 -9.31
CA ALA A 100 3.10 2.71 -9.53
C ALA A 100 3.14 1.33 -10.17
N VAL A 101 4.31 0.96 -10.67
CA VAL A 101 4.61 -0.41 -11.06
C VAL A 101 5.79 -0.91 -10.26
N VAL A 102 5.76 -2.17 -9.83
CA VAL A 102 6.93 -2.85 -9.27
C VAL A 102 7.19 -4.12 -10.06
N LYS A 103 8.42 -4.30 -10.53
CA LYS A 103 8.85 -5.46 -11.33
C LYS A 103 9.89 -6.29 -10.59
N ASN A 104 10.23 -7.44 -11.17
CA ASN A 104 11.24 -8.37 -10.65
C ASN A 104 10.94 -8.88 -9.23
N LEU A 105 9.64 -9.03 -8.92
CA LEU A 105 9.21 -9.61 -7.67
C LEU A 105 9.40 -11.13 -7.69
N ASN A 106 9.80 -11.66 -6.55
CA ASN A 106 9.87 -13.09 -6.29
C ASN A 106 9.04 -13.39 -5.04
N PHE A 107 7.75 -13.60 -5.23
CA PHE A 107 6.82 -13.90 -4.15
C PHE A 107 6.92 -15.37 -3.74
N ASN A 108 7.13 -15.59 -2.44
CA ASN A 108 6.79 -16.83 -1.77
C ASN A 108 5.48 -16.64 -0.98
N GLU A 109 5.03 -17.68 -0.26
CA GLU A 109 3.80 -17.61 0.54
C GLU A 109 3.85 -16.50 1.60
N GLU A 110 4.98 -16.38 2.31
CA GLU A 110 5.16 -15.39 3.37
C GLU A 110 5.12 -13.96 2.84
N LYS A 111 5.85 -13.65 1.75
CA LYS A 111 5.87 -12.31 1.14
C LYS A 111 4.50 -11.93 0.57
N LEU A 112 3.81 -12.87 -0.07
CA LEU A 112 2.47 -12.63 -0.61
C LEU A 112 1.46 -12.37 0.51
N LYS A 113 1.51 -13.16 1.58
CA LYS A 113 0.68 -12.94 2.76
C LYS A 113 1.00 -11.58 3.39
N GLU A 114 2.28 -11.26 3.56
CA GLU A 114 2.74 -10.02 4.18
C GLU A 114 2.25 -8.77 3.43
N ILE A 115 2.31 -8.75 2.09
CA ILE A 115 1.84 -7.58 1.33
C ILE A 115 0.31 -7.42 1.38
N ILE A 116 -0.44 -8.52 1.42
CA ILE A 116 -1.90 -8.51 1.56
C ILE A 116 -2.29 -8.03 2.96
N ASP A 117 -1.65 -8.57 4.00
CA ASP A 117 -1.90 -8.18 5.39
C ASP A 117 -1.54 -6.70 5.61
N PHE A 118 -0.43 -6.24 5.03
CA PHE A 118 -0.03 -4.84 5.11
C PHE A 118 -1.04 -3.92 4.40
N GLN A 119 -1.53 -4.31 3.22
CA GLN A 119 -2.60 -3.59 2.51
C GLN A 119 -3.85 -3.45 3.39
N GLU A 120 -4.33 -4.55 3.98
CA GLU A 120 -5.54 -4.54 4.82
C GLU A 120 -5.34 -3.73 6.12
N ARG A 121 -4.16 -3.82 6.75
CA ARG A 121 -3.82 -2.97 7.92
C ARG A 121 -3.85 -1.49 7.56
N LEU A 122 -3.25 -1.09 6.43
CA LEU A 122 -3.30 0.30 5.96
C LEU A 122 -4.74 0.74 5.64
N HIS A 123 -5.54 -0.14 5.03
CA HIS A 123 -6.96 0.13 4.76
C HIS A 123 -7.73 0.44 6.04
N ASN A 124 -7.54 -0.36 7.08
CA ASN A 124 -8.27 -0.25 8.34
C ASN A 124 -7.80 0.94 9.17
N THR A 125 -6.52 1.30 9.10
CA THR A 125 -5.91 2.32 9.96
C THR A 125 -5.72 3.64 9.23
N PHE A 126 -4.58 3.81 8.56
CA PHE A 126 -4.16 5.03 7.87
C PHE A 126 -5.22 5.53 6.87
N ALA A 127 -5.88 4.60 6.16
CA ALA A 127 -6.88 4.91 5.16
C ALA A 127 -8.33 5.00 5.69
N ARG A 128 -8.54 4.78 7.00
CA ARG A 128 -9.84 4.88 7.70
C ARG A 128 -10.95 4.04 7.06
N GLY A 129 -10.75 2.73 7.00
CA GLY A 129 -11.71 1.79 6.39
C GLY A 129 -11.94 2.11 4.91
N ARG A 130 -10.85 2.32 4.17
CA ARG A 130 -10.84 2.69 2.74
C ARG A 130 -11.43 4.06 2.36
N LYS A 131 -11.93 4.82 3.33
CA LYS A 131 -12.56 6.13 3.11
C LYS A 131 -11.57 7.15 2.53
N LYS A 132 -10.37 7.24 3.10
CA LYS A 132 -9.33 8.21 2.70
C LYS A 132 -8.49 7.72 1.51
N ALA A 133 -8.13 6.44 1.50
CA ALA A 133 -7.37 5.79 0.45
C ALA A 133 -7.89 4.36 0.23
N ALA A 134 -7.92 3.88 -1.01
CA ALA A 134 -8.17 2.48 -1.32
C ALA A 134 -7.00 2.03 -2.17
N ILE A 135 -6.42 0.90 -1.80
CA ILE A 135 -5.22 0.35 -2.42
C ILE A 135 -5.66 -0.85 -3.25
N GLY A 136 -5.29 -0.86 -4.51
CA GLY A 136 -5.40 -2.01 -5.40
C GLY A 136 -4.01 -2.50 -5.79
N ILE A 137 -3.81 -3.82 -5.81
CA ILE A 137 -2.60 -4.46 -6.30
C ILE A 137 -3.03 -5.50 -7.33
N TYR A 138 -2.46 -5.42 -8.53
CA TYR A 138 -2.87 -6.21 -9.68
C TYR A 138 -1.64 -6.82 -10.36
N PRO A 139 -1.69 -8.07 -10.83
CA PRO A 139 -0.66 -8.61 -11.74
C PRO A 139 -0.61 -7.79 -13.02
N LEU A 140 0.47 -7.04 -13.23
CA LEU A 140 0.65 -6.20 -14.40
C LEU A 140 0.70 -7.04 -15.69
N GLU A 141 1.17 -8.29 -15.61
CA GLU A 141 1.28 -9.18 -16.76
C GLU A 141 -0.07 -9.52 -17.39
N LYS A 142 -1.17 -9.33 -16.66
CA LYS A 142 -2.54 -9.57 -17.15
C LYS A 142 -3.21 -8.32 -17.71
N ILE A 143 -2.65 -7.13 -17.48
CA ILE A 143 -3.28 -5.84 -17.81
C ILE A 143 -2.69 -5.30 -19.13
N LYS A 144 -3.53 -4.72 -20.00
CA LYS A 144 -3.04 -4.01 -21.19
C LYS A 144 -3.12 -2.49 -21.04
N PRO A 145 -1.98 -1.78 -20.90
CA PRO A 145 -1.96 -0.31 -20.87
C PRO A 145 -2.40 0.34 -22.21
N PRO A 146 -2.84 1.61 -22.21
CA PRO A 146 -3.02 2.47 -21.04
C PRO A 146 -4.18 2.00 -20.14
N ILE A 147 -4.11 2.38 -18.87
CA ILE A 147 -5.14 2.07 -17.88
C ILE A 147 -5.99 3.32 -17.69
N TYR A 148 -7.31 3.15 -17.56
CA TYR A 148 -8.25 4.25 -17.38
C TYR A 148 -8.87 4.17 -15.99
N TYR A 149 -8.92 5.32 -15.31
CA TYR A 149 -9.67 5.53 -14.08
C TYR A 149 -10.87 6.43 -14.39
N LYS A 150 -12.07 5.84 -14.41
CA LYS A 150 -13.32 6.54 -14.80
C LYS A 150 -14.48 6.11 -13.92
N ALA A 151 -15.58 6.85 -13.95
CA ALA A 151 -16.82 6.45 -13.28
C ALA A 151 -17.91 6.07 -14.29
N GLU A 152 -18.58 4.96 -14.02
CA GLU A 152 -19.63 4.41 -14.89
C GLU A 152 -20.90 4.13 -14.07
N LYS A 153 -22.05 4.11 -14.75
CA LYS A 153 -23.33 3.72 -14.14
C LYS A 153 -23.24 2.30 -13.57
N PRO A 154 -23.74 2.03 -12.35
CA PRO A 154 -23.64 0.72 -11.71
C PRO A 154 -24.16 -0.45 -12.55
N GLU A 155 -25.17 -0.22 -13.40
CA GLU A 155 -25.78 -1.21 -14.30
C GLU A 155 -24.88 -1.58 -15.49
N LYS A 156 -23.95 -0.70 -15.86
CA LYS A 156 -23.02 -0.87 -16.99
C LYS A 156 -21.66 -1.41 -16.58
N ILE A 157 -21.37 -1.43 -15.28
CA ILE A 157 -20.19 -2.10 -14.73
C ILE A 157 -20.53 -3.58 -14.70
N SER A 158 -19.72 -4.43 -15.34
CA SER A 158 -19.95 -5.89 -15.37
C SER A 158 -18.61 -6.62 -15.38
N PHE A 159 -18.36 -7.44 -14.35
CA PHE A 159 -17.17 -8.29 -14.25
C PHE A 159 -17.36 -9.38 -13.19
N ILE A 160 -16.49 -10.40 -13.19
CA ILE A 160 -16.45 -11.42 -12.13
C ILE A 160 -15.62 -10.86 -10.95
N PRO A 161 -16.21 -10.57 -9.78
CA PRO A 161 -15.46 -10.08 -8.62
C PRO A 161 -14.58 -11.18 -8.03
N LEU A 162 -13.52 -10.78 -7.30
CA LEU A 162 -12.65 -11.72 -6.60
C LEU A 162 -13.47 -12.67 -5.70
N ASP A 163 -13.04 -13.93 -5.61
CA ASP A 163 -13.70 -15.00 -4.84
C ASP A 163 -15.11 -15.41 -5.30
N PHE A 164 -15.52 -14.99 -6.51
CA PHE A 164 -16.74 -15.43 -7.18
C PHE A 164 -16.43 -16.01 -8.57
N SER A 165 -17.39 -16.79 -9.10
CA SER A 165 -17.32 -17.41 -10.44
C SER A 165 -18.33 -16.82 -11.43
N GLU A 166 -19.28 -16.03 -10.95
CA GLU A 166 -20.35 -15.43 -11.76
C GLU A 166 -20.08 -13.96 -12.04
N GLU A 167 -20.45 -13.51 -13.24
CA GLU A 167 -20.41 -12.10 -13.59
C GLU A 167 -21.48 -11.33 -12.81
N MET A 168 -21.10 -10.16 -12.28
CA MET A 168 -21.98 -9.30 -11.50
C MET A 168 -21.83 -7.86 -11.94
N ASN A 169 -22.95 -7.14 -11.93
CA ASN A 169 -22.92 -5.69 -12.10
C ASN A 169 -22.63 -4.94 -10.80
N GLY A 170 -22.35 -3.63 -10.89
CA GLY A 170 -22.02 -2.80 -9.73
C GLY A 170 -23.08 -2.84 -8.61
N ILE A 171 -24.37 -2.93 -8.97
CA ILE A 171 -25.48 -3.04 -8.00
C ILE A 171 -25.45 -4.39 -7.28
N GLN A 172 -25.30 -5.47 -8.04
CA GLN A 172 -25.24 -6.83 -7.52
C GLN A 172 -24.02 -7.01 -6.61
N ILE A 173 -22.87 -6.46 -7.00
CA ILE A 173 -21.65 -6.48 -6.17
C ILE A 173 -21.94 -5.83 -4.81
N LEU A 174 -22.54 -4.64 -4.76
CA LEU A 174 -22.85 -3.98 -3.49
C LEU A 174 -23.86 -4.73 -2.61
N LYS A 175 -24.76 -5.53 -3.22
CA LYS A 175 -25.80 -6.27 -2.49
C LYS A 175 -25.36 -7.67 -2.04
N ARG A 176 -24.54 -8.37 -2.84
CA ARG A 176 -24.23 -9.80 -2.68
C ARG A 176 -22.80 -10.06 -2.22
N HIS A 177 -21.83 -9.28 -2.68
CA HIS A 177 -20.42 -9.53 -2.38
C HIS A 177 -20.10 -9.10 -0.93
N PRO A 178 -19.37 -9.89 -0.12
CA PRO A 178 -19.03 -9.52 1.27
C PRO A 178 -18.41 -8.13 1.39
N LYS A 179 -17.40 -7.82 0.54
CA LYS A 179 -16.80 -6.47 0.48
C LYS A 179 -17.75 -5.38 -0.04
N GLY A 180 -18.73 -5.74 -0.86
CA GLY A 180 -19.80 -4.84 -1.29
C GLY A 180 -20.71 -4.43 -0.14
N ILE A 181 -21.09 -5.39 0.71
CA ILE A 181 -21.89 -5.16 1.91
C ILE A 181 -21.09 -4.33 2.94
N GLU A 182 -19.82 -4.70 3.16
CA GLU A 182 -18.92 -4.04 4.13
C GLU A 182 -18.63 -2.58 3.76
N TYR A 183 -18.26 -2.31 2.50
CA TYR A 183 -17.77 -1.00 2.05
C TYR A 183 -18.74 -0.22 1.17
N GLY A 184 -19.89 -0.77 0.79
CA GLY A 184 -20.83 -0.15 -0.14
C GLY A 184 -21.36 1.22 0.31
N LYS A 185 -21.38 1.48 1.63
CA LYS A 185 -21.68 2.79 2.20
C LYS A 185 -20.79 3.92 1.66
N LEU A 186 -19.57 3.61 1.20
CA LEU A 186 -18.63 4.59 0.62
C LEU A 186 -19.09 5.10 -0.75
N LEU A 187 -19.98 4.38 -1.43
CA LEU A 187 -20.57 4.76 -2.72
C LEU A 187 -22.07 5.07 -2.61
N LYS A 188 -22.63 5.11 -1.40
CA LYS A 188 -24.06 5.35 -1.16
C LYS A 188 -24.48 6.72 -1.72
N GLY A 189 -25.55 6.72 -2.50
CA GLY A 189 -26.13 7.94 -3.09
C GLY A 189 -25.37 8.48 -4.30
N LYS A 190 -24.36 7.76 -4.82
CA LYS A 190 -23.66 8.13 -6.05
C LYS A 190 -24.34 7.52 -7.27
N GLU A 191 -24.51 8.30 -8.33
CA GLU A 191 -25.11 7.84 -9.60
C GLU A 191 -24.16 6.98 -10.45
N ARG A 192 -22.86 7.08 -10.19
CA ARG A 192 -21.81 6.34 -10.89
C ARG A 192 -20.78 5.83 -9.89
N TYR A 193 -20.14 4.72 -10.22
CA TYR A 193 -19.08 4.12 -9.40
C TYR A 193 -17.75 4.15 -10.16
N PRO A 194 -16.63 4.42 -9.45
CA PRO A 194 -15.35 4.48 -10.09
C PRO A 194 -14.86 3.06 -10.40
N ILE A 195 -14.17 2.91 -11.53
CA ILE A 195 -13.57 1.67 -11.99
C ILE A 195 -12.17 1.92 -12.54
N PHE A 196 -11.31 0.92 -12.39
CA PHE A 196 -10.12 0.80 -13.22
C PHE A 196 -10.41 -0.18 -14.35
N ILE A 197 -10.06 0.21 -15.57
CA ILE A 197 -10.29 -0.57 -16.78
C ILE A 197 -9.08 -0.43 -17.71
N ASP A 198 -8.71 -1.50 -18.40
CA ASP A 198 -7.56 -1.50 -19.30
C ASP A 198 -7.93 -1.10 -20.75
N SER A 199 -6.94 -1.11 -21.65
CA SER A 199 -7.15 -0.77 -23.06
C SER A 199 -7.95 -1.81 -23.84
N LYS A 200 -8.24 -2.97 -23.28
CA LYS A 200 -9.12 -4.01 -23.85
C LYS A 200 -10.55 -3.94 -23.30
N ASN A 201 -10.86 -2.90 -22.53
CA ASN A 201 -12.12 -2.75 -21.80
C ASN A 201 -12.34 -3.84 -20.73
N GLU A 202 -11.27 -4.42 -20.19
CA GLU A 202 -11.38 -5.37 -19.08
C GLU A 202 -11.26 -4.64 -17.73
N ILE A 203 -12.22 -4.88 -16.84
CA ILE A 203 -12.27 -4.20 -15.54
C ILE A 203 -11.26 -4.85 -14.57
N LEU A 204 -10.38 -4.03 -14.02
CA LEU A 204 -9.44 -4.39 -12.97
C LEU A 204 -10.11 -4.40 -11.61
N SER A 205 -10.91 -3.37 -11.32
CA SER A 205 -11.58 -3.19 -10.04
C SER A 205 -12.70 -2.15 -10.09
N MET A 206 -13.50 -2.16 -9.04
CA MET A 206 -14.44 -1.10 -8.69
C MET A 206 -14.05 -0.52 -7.33
N PRO A 207 -13.14 0.47 -7.27
CA PRO A 207 -12.76 1.10 -6.00
C PRO A 207 -13.95 1.76 -5.28
N PRO A 208 -13.92 1.86 -3.95
CA PRO A 208 -12.99 1.22 -3.01
C PRO A 208 -13.44 -0.21 -2.61
N ILE A 209 -14.24 -0.88 -3.45
CA ILE A 209 -15.02 -2.06 -3.05
C ILE A 209 -14.25 -3.37 -3.29
N ILE A 210 -13.98 -3.71 -4.56
CA ILE A 210 -13.45 -5.04 -4.90
C ILE A 210 -12.66 -5.05 -6.22
N ASN A 211 -11.71 -5.96 -6.32
CA ASN A 211 -10.96 -6.27 -7.53
C ASN A 211 -11.65 -7.34 -8.37
N SER A 212 -11.33 -7.44 -9.66
CA SER A 212 -11.80 -8.53 -10.50
C SER A 212 -11.01 -9.82 -10.24
N ALA A 213 -11.68 -10.97 -10.34
CA ALA A 213 -11.02 -12.26 -10.26
C ALA A 213 -10.05 -12.49 -11.43
N LYS A 214 -10.39 -11.99 -12.62
CA LYS A 214 -9.62 -12.18 -13.85
C LYS A 214 -8.29 -11.43 -13.82
N LEU A 215 -8.33 -10.13 -13.56
CA LEU A 215 -7.17 -9.24 -13.65
C LEU A 215 -6.58 -8.82 -12.31
N GLY A 216 -7.32 -8.95 -11.21
CA GLY A 216 -6.91 -8.44 -9.90
C GLY A 216 -6.38 -9.47 -8.90
N LYS A 217 -6.28 -10.75 -9.28
CA LYS A 217 -5.73 -11.79 -8.41
C LYS A 217 -4.21 -11.91 -8.59
N VAL A 218 -3.46 -11.39 -7.61
CA VAL A 218 -2.02 -11.61 -7.44
C VAL A 218 -1.76 -13.02 -6.94
N THR A 219 -0.72 -13.68 -7.45
CA THR A 219 -0.33 -15.03 -7.02
C THR A 219 1.18 -15.10 -6.78
N LYS A 220 1.66 -16.24 -6.29
CA LYS A 220 3.10 -16.51 -6.11
C LYS A 220 3.91 -16.44 -7.42
N GLN A 221 3.23 -16.59 -8.57
CA GLN A 221 3.86 -16.53 -9.89
C GLN A 221 3.93 -15.10 -10.44
N THR A 222 3.25 -14.14 -9.82
CA THR A 222 3.29 -12.74 -10.22
C THR A 222 4.68 -12.15 -9.97
N LYS A 223 5.27 -11.58 -11.02
CA LYS A 223 6.60 -10.94 -11.01
C LYS A 223 6.52 -9.44 -11.22
N GLU A 224 5.44 -8.96 -11.81
CA GLU A 224 5.18 -7.55 -12.04
C GLU A 224 3.80 -7.17 -11.50
N ILE A 225 3.73 -6.10 -10.73
CA ILE A 225 2.46 -5.60 -10.21
C ILE A 225 2.22 -4.14 -10.58
N PHE A 226 0.98 -3.85 -10.90
CA PHE A 226 0.43 -2.51 -10.96
C PHE A 226 -0.25 -2.22 -9.61
N ILE A 227 0.04 -1.06 -9.05
CA ILE A 227 -0.50 -0.62 -7.77
C ILE A 227 -1.25 0.69 -7.99
N GLU A 228 -2.45 0.79 -7.46
CA GLU A 228 -3.22 2.03 -7.44
C GLU A 228 -3.56 2.42 -6.00
N CYS A 229 -3.60 3.72 -5.73
CA CYS A 229 -4.16 4.29 -4.52
C CYS A 229 -5.14 5.40 -4.91
N SER A 230 -6.44 5.17 -4.75
CA SER A 230 -7.50 6.12 -5.09
C SER A 230 -8.17 6.71 -3.85
N GLY A 231 -8.67 7.95 -3.92
CA GLY A 231 -9.27 8.64 -2.78
C GLY A 231 -9.57 10.11 -3.01
N PHE A 232 -9.64 10.86 -1.90
CA PHE A 232 -10.01 12.29 -1.89
C PHE A 232 -8.85 13.23 -1.56
N ASP A 233 -7.74 12.71 -1.04
CA ASP A 233 -6.59 13.50 -0.58
C ASP A 233 -5.32 13.00 -1.25
N LEU A 234 -4.79 13.76 -2.21
CA LEU A 234 -3.66 13.36 -3.03
C LEU A 234 -2.39 13.06 -2.20
N GLU A 235 -2.16 13.78 -1.10
CA GLU A 235 -0.97 13.59 -0.27
C GLU A 235 -1.07 12.30 0.56
N ILE A 236 -2.27 11.99 1.08
CA ILE A 236 -2.51 10.70 1.73
C ILE A 236 -2.31 9.55 0.73
N LEU A 237 -2.77 9.71 -0.51
CA LEU A 237 -2.59 8.70 -1.55
C LEU A 237 -1.12 8.48 -1.92
N LYS A 238 -0.34 9.56 -2.10
CA LYS A 238 1.11 9.48 -2.35
C LYS A 238 1.83 8.76 -1.22
N LYS A 239 1.57 9.14 0.04
CA LYS A 239 2.17 8.49 1.21
C LYS A 239 1.78 7.01 1.27
N THR A 240 0.51 6.68 1.03
CA THR A 240 0.03 5.29 1.00
C THR A 240 0.73 4.46 -0.08
N LEU A 241 0.86 5.02 -1.29
CA LEU A 241 1.57 4.38 -2.39
C LEU A 241 3.04 4.14 -2.04
N ASN A 242 3.71 5.14 -1.48
CA ASN A 242 5.11 5.07 -1.07
C ASN A 242 5.36 3.95 -0.05
N LEU A 243 4.47 3.80 0.95
CA LEU A 243 4.55 2.71 1.94
C LEU A 243 4.56 1.33 1.27
N ILE A 244 3.66 1.12 0.30
CA ILE A 244 3.53 -0.15 -0.43
C ILE A 244 4.74 -0.40 -1.32
N VAL A 245 5.13 0.55 -2.17
CA VAL A 245 6.23 0.35 -3.14
C VAL A 245 7.58 0.19 -2.45
N ILE A 246 7.83 0.89 -1.34
CA ILE A 246 9.05 0.74 -0.55
C ILE A 246 9.11 -0.66 0.07
N THR A 247 8.00 -1.13 0.62
CA THR A 247 7.91 -2.49 1.19
C THR A 247 8.17 -3.56 0.13
N LEU A 248 7.64 -3.38 -1.07
CA LEU A 248 7.90 -4.27 -2.20
C LEU A 248 9.35 -4.19 -2.71
N ALA A 249 9.98 -3.02 -2.64
CA ALA A 249 11.41 -2.90 -2.90
C ALA A 249 12.25 -3.65 -1.86
N ASP A 250 11.83 -3.67 -0.59
CA ASP A 250 12.48 -4.49 0.43
C ASP A 250 12.33 -5.99 0.18
N MET A 251 11.26 -6.39 -0.50
CA MET A 251 11.07 -7.76 -1.00
C MET A 251 11.94 -8.11 -2.22
N GLY A 252 12.71 -7.15 -2.75
CA GLY A 252 13.60 -7.28 -3.92
C GLY A 252 13.04 -6.67 -5.21
N GLY A 253 11.88 -6.01 -5.16
CA GLY A 253 11.24 -5.41 -6.33
C GLY A 253 11.93 -4.13 -6.83
N GLU A 254 11.83 -3.88 -8.12
CA GLU A 254 12.25 -2.63 -8.74
C GLU A 254 11.06 -1.71 -8.96
N ILE A 255 11.12 -0.48 -8.43
CA ILE A 255 10.03 0.49 -8.52
C ILE A 255 10.11 1.25 -9.83
N TYR A 256 8.98 1.38 -10.51
CA TYR A 256 8.79 2.14 -11.73
C TYR A 256 7.70 3.19 -11.52
N GLU A 257 8.00 4.43 -11.88
CA GLU A 257 7.02 5.51 -11.92
C GLU A 257 6.14 5.41 -13.17
N VAL A 258 4.92 5.90 -13.04
CA VAL A 258 3.93 5.96 -14.13
C VAL A 258 3.42 7.39 -14.29
N GLU A 259 2.98 7.69 -15.51
CA GLU A 259 2.38 8.98 -15.85
C GLU A 259 0.87 8.94 -15.57
N VAL A 260 0.40 9.70 -14.57
CA VAL A 260 -1.03 9.85 -14.27
C VAL A 260 -1.54 11.16 -14.88
N ILE A 261 -2.42 11.04 -15.85
CA ILE A 261 -2.91 12.11 -16.71
C ILE A 261 -4.33 12.47 -16.29
N TYR A 262 -4.48 13.64 -15.69
CA TYR A 262 -5.77 14.30 -15.48
C TYR A 262 -5.99 15.29 -16.62
N LYS A 263 -7.25 15.72 -16.84
CA LYS A 263 -7.60 16.67 -17.91
C LYS A 263 -6.72 17.92 -17.99
N ASN A 264 -6.37 18.51 -16.83
CA ASN A 264 -5.63 19.78 -16.76
C ASN A 264 -4.21 19.63 -16.19
N LYS A 265 -3.78 18.42 -15.83
CA LYS A 265 -2.47 18.21 -15.20
C LYS A 265 -1.97 16.79 -15.39
N LYS A 266 -0.64 16.65 -15.41
CA LYS A 266 0.07 15.39 -15.33
C LYS A 266 0.81 15.34 -14.01
N ILE A 267 0.83 14.17 -13.36
CA ILE A 267 1.73 13.88 -12.25
C ILE A 267 2.47 12.57 -12.52
N GLU A 268 3.68 12.45 -11.99
CA GLU A 268 4.47 11.22 -12.04
C GLU A 268 4.52 10.64 -10.62
N THR A 269 4.21 9.36 -10.49
CA THR A 269 4.11 8.68 -9.18
C THR A 269 4.74 7.29 -9.27
N PRO A 270 5.41 6.78 -8.22
CA PRO A 270 5.55 7.39 -6.88
C PRO A 270 6.64 8.47 -6.84
N ASP A 271 6.48 9.43 -5.93
CA ASP A 271 7.54 10.40 -5.59
C ASP A 271 8.27 9.91 -4.34
N LEU A 272 9.53 9.50 -4.52
CA LEU A 272 10.38 8.94 -3.45
C LEU A 272 11.50 9.89 -3.03
N ASN A 273 11.41 11.17 -3.41
CA ASN A 273 12.37 12.16 -2.97
C ASN A 273 12.31 12.34 -1.45
N LYS A 274 13.48 12.59 -0.86
CA LYS A 274 13.59 12.84 0.58
C LYS A 274 13.13 14.27 0.89
N GLU A 275 12.38 14.43 1.95
CA GLU A 275 12.07 15.74 2.52
C GLU A 275 13.28 16.23 3.35
N GLU A 276 13.69 17.47 3.13
CA GLU A 276 14.74 18.11 3.93
C GLU A 276 14.11 19.00 5.00
N ILE A 277 14.42 18.72 6.27
CA ILE A 277 13.97 19.53 7.41
C ILE A 277 15.17 20.26 7.98
N LYS A 278 15.12 21.59 8.00
CA LYS A 278 16.14 22.42 8.65
C LYS A 278 15.90 22.45 10.15
N LEU A 279 16.88 22.00 10.92
CA LEU A 279 16.82 21.99 12.38
C LEU A 279 17.82 22.97 12.98
N ASN A 280 17.41 23.66 14.05
CA ASN A 280 18.32 24.52 14.80
C ASN A 280 19.00 23.71 15.90
N TYR A 281 20.33 23.59 15.81
CA TYR A 281 21.15 22.82 16.73
C TYR A 281 20.99 23.23 18.20
N ASN A 282 20.95 24.53 18.49
CA ASN A 282 20.81 25.03 19.86
C ASN A 282 19.43 24.70 20.44
N ASN A 283 18.39 24.76 19.61
CA ASN A 283 17.04 24.38 20.04
C ASN A 283 16.96 22.88 20.37
N ILE A 284 17.61 22.01 19.60
CA ILE A 284 17.67 20.57 19.89
C ILE A 284 18.30 20.32 21.26
N GLN A 285 19.47 20.91 21.52
CA GLN A 285 20.16 20.72 22.81
C GLN A 285 19.34 21.24 23.99
N LYS A 286 18.71 22.41 23.82
CA LYS A 286 17.83 23.00 24.84
C LYS A 286 16.61 22.12 25.12
N LEU A 287 15.99 21.56 24.09
CA LEU A 287 14.81 20.71 24.21
C LEU A 287 15.15 19.35 24.84
N LEU A 288 16.23 18.71 24.40
CA LEU A 288 16.62 17.39 24.89
C LEU A 288 17.36 17.43 26.24
N GLY A 289 17.86 18.60 26.65
CA GLY A 289 18.61 18.77 27.90
C GLY A 289 20.01 18.15 27.87
N ILE A 290 20.54 17.81 26.70
CA ILE A 290 21.85 17.15 26.54
C ILE A 290 22.80 17.97 25.66
N LYS A 291 24.11 17.86 25.96
CA LYS A 291 25.15 18.40 25.09
C LYS A 291 25.49 17.40 24.00
N LEU A 292 25.19 17.74 22.76
CA LEU A 292 25.60 16.97 21.59
C LEU A 292 26.96 17.50 21.10
N ASN A 293 27.73 16.63 20.47
CA ASN A 293 28.90 17.02 19.68
C ASN A 293 28.48 17.08 18.21
N LYS A 294 28.86 18.15 17.50
CA LYS A 294 28.72 18.18 16.04
C LYS A 294 29.71 17.15 15.47
N LYS A 295 29.20 16.12 14.80
CA LYS A 295 29.98 15.27 13.89
C LYS A 295 29.82 15.80 12.48
#